data_AF-A0A3S1ALE0-F1
#
_entry.id   AF-A0A3S1ALE0-F1
#
_cell.length_a   1.000
_cell.length_b   1.000
_cell.length_c   1.000
_cell.angle_alpha   90.00
_cell.angle_beta   90.00
_cell.angle_gamma   90.00
#
_symmetry.space_group_name_H-M   'P 1'
#
loop_
_entity.id
_entity.type
_entity.pdbx_description
1 polymer ?
#
loop_
_entity_poly.entity_id
_entity_poly.type
_entity_poly.pdbx_seq_one_letter_code
_entity_poly.pdbx_strand_id
1 'polypeptide(L)' 'MLVIEAKKAEFSLEAAIPQALVYMLANPDIDKPAYGFVTNGNEFQFLKLTRQGTPQYRRS' A
#
# COMPACT_ATOMS: atom_id res chain seq x y z
N MET A 1 -3.09 7.77 -8.24
CA MET A 1 -1.64 7.60 -8.00
C MET A 1 -1.28 6.12 -8.05
N LEU A 2 -0.09 5.77 -8.57
CA LEU A 2 0.46 4.42 -8.55
C LEU A 2 1.75 4.41 -7.70
N VAL A 3 1.86 3.47 -6.77
CA VAL A 3 3.05 3.21 -5.95
C VAL A 3 3.62 1.86 -6.32
N ILE A 4 4.95 1.78 -6.46
CA ILE A 4 5.66 0.52 -6.67
C ILE A 4 6.68 0.37 -5.56
N GLU A 5 6.58 -0.70 -4.77
CA GLU A 5 7.52 -1.01 -3.70
C GLU A 5 8.14 -2.39 -3.96
N ALA A 6 9.48 -2.44 -3.95
CA ALA A 6 10.23 -3.68 -4.14
C ALA A 6 11.14 -3.94 -2.94
N LYS A 7 11.15 -5.20 -2.48
CA LYS A 7 12.11 -5.69 -1.47
C LYS A 7 12.98 -6.81 -2.05
N LYS A 8 14.04 -7.16 -1.34
CA LYS A 8 14.83 -8.36 -1.67
C LYS A 8 13.99 -9.61 -1.41
N ALA A 9 14.24 -10.66 -2.19
CA ALA A 9 13.54 -11.95 -2.09
C ALA A 9 13.63 -12.63 -0.72
N GLU A 10 14.65 -12.30 0.07
CA GLU A 10 14.85 -12.81 1.43
C GLU A 10 13.86 -12.24 2.45
N PHE A 11 13.16 -11.15 2.12
CA PHE A 11 12.16 -10.53 3.00
C PHE A 11 10.75 -11.00 2.66
N SER A 12 9.93 -11.17 3.70
CA SER A 12 8.49 -11.36 3.54
C SER A 12 7.89 -10.20 2.75
N LEU A 13 7.04 -10.53 1.77
CA LEU A 13 6.30 -9.54 0.99
C LEU A 13 5.46 -8.62 1.89
N GLU A 14 4.98 -9.13 3.02
CA GLU A 14 4.20 -8.38 4.01
C GLU A 14 4.96 -7.18 4.58
N ALA A 15 6.28 -7.27 4.68
CA ALA A 15 7.12 -6.18 5.19
C ALA A 15 7.14 -4.96 4.26
N ALA A 16 6.77 -5.13 3.00
CA ALA A 16 6.75 -4.07 2.00
C ALA A 16 5.39 -3.31 1.95
N ILE A 17 4.33 -3.90 2.52
CA ILE A 17 2.98 -3.31 2.54
C ILE A 17 2.93 -2.00 3.34
N PRO A 18 3.48 -1.89 4.58
CA PRO A 18 3.42 -0.65 5.35
C PRO A 18 4.07 0.54 4.63
N GLN A 19 5.23 0.32 3.99
CA GLN A 19 5.92 1.37 3.26
C GLN A 19 5.14 1.82 2.02
N ALA A 20 4.58 0.87 1.26
CA ALA A 20 3.70 1.20 0.15
C ALA A 20 2.47 2.01 0.61
N LEU A 21 1.84 1.62 1.72
CA LEU A 21 0.69 2.32 2.28
C LEU A 21 1.02 3.75 2.75
N VAL A 22 2.22 3.98 3.31
CA VAL A 22 2.67 5.34 3.68
C VAL A 22 2.69 6.24 2.45
N TYR A 23 3.28 5.78 1.34
CA TYR A 23 3.27 6.55 0.10
C TYR A 23 1.85 6.75 -0.43
N MET A 24 1.01 5.70 -0.39
CA MET A 24 -0.38 5.78 -0.83
C MET A 24 -1.22 6.77 -0.01
N LEU A 25 -0.99 6.86 1.30
CA LEU A 25 -1.65 7.80 2.22
C LEU A 25 -1.14 9.24 2.09
N ALA A 26 0.09 9.43 1.59
CA ALA A 26 0.62 10.74 1.27
C ALA A 26 -0.02 11.34 -0.01
N ASN A 27 -0.83 10.58 -0.76
CA ASN A 27 -1.56 11.10 -1.92
C ASN A 27 -2.54 12.21 -1.49
N PRO A 28 -2.42 13.46 -2.00
CA PRO A 28 -3.33 14.54 -1.68
C PRO A 28 -4.71 14.38 -2.33
N ASP A 29 -4.79 13.65 -3.45
CA ASP A 29 -6.07 13.37 -4.13
C ASP A 29 -6.77 12.21 -3.42
N ILE A 30 -7.61 12.56 -2.43
CA ILE A 30 -8.32 11.61 -1.57
C ILE A 30 -9.59 11.04 -2.23
N ASP A 31 -10.16 11.74 -3.21
CA ASP A 31 -11.41 11.34 -3.89
C ASP A 31 -11.18 10.21 -4.89
N LYS A 32 -9.93 10.01 -5.33
CA LYS A 32 -9.55 8.93 -6.24
C LYS A 32 -8.81 7.81 -5.49
N PRO A 33 -9.06 6.53 -5.83
CA PRO A 33 -8.26 5.44 -5.29
C PRO A 33 -6.77 5.59 -5.65
N ALA A 34 -5.89 5.29 -4.70
CA ALA A 34 -4.49 5.04 -4.97
C ALA A 34 -4.26 3.54 -5.16
N TYR A 35 -3.39 3.17 -6.10
CA TYR A 35 -3.04 1.78 -6.38
C TYR A 35 -1.58 1.54 -6.02
N GLY A 36 -1.29 0.36 -5.50
CA GLY A 36 0.04 -0.07 -5.11
C GLY A 36 0.37 -1.41 -5.75
N PHE A 37 1.63 -1.59 -6.13
CA PHE A 37 2.19 -2.86 -6.50
C PHE A 37 3.38 -3.13 -5.59
N VAL A 38 3.39 -4.31 -4.99
CA VAL A 38 4.42 -4.71 -4.04
C VAL A 38 4.99 -6.05 -4.49
N THR A 39 6.32 -6.18 -4.52
CA THR A 39 6.98 -7.43 -4.89
C THR A 39 8.29 -7.63 -4.14
N ASN A 40 8.68 -8.90 -3.93
CA ASN A 40 10.03 -9.27 -3.48
C ASN A 40 10.80 -10.06 -4.56
N GLY A 41 10.28 -10.16 -5.78
CA GLY A 41 10.84 -10.94 -6.88
C GLY A 41 10.39 -12.41 -6.92
N ASN A 42 9.97 -12.98 -5.79
CA ASN A 42 9.38 -14.33 -5.74
C ASN A 42 7.85 -14.29 -5.85
N GLU A 43 7.25 -13.26 -5.27
CA GLU A 43 5.81 -13.06 -5.23
C GLU A 43 5.47 -11.57 -5.36
N PHE A 44 4.19 -11.29 -5.63
CA PHE A 44 3.68 -9.93 -5.73
C PHE A 44 2.25 -9.81 -5.19
N GLN A 45 1.88 -8.60 -4.79
CA GLN A 45 0.53 -8.22 -4.38
C GLN A 45 0.15 -6.85 -4.95
N PHE A 46 -1.14 -6.72 -5.27
CA PHE A 46 -1.74 -5.44 -5.65
C PHE A 46 -2.54 -4.87 -4.49
N LEU A 47 -2.34 -3.58 -4.22
CA LEU A 47 -3.03 -2.83 -3.19
C LEU A 47 -3.96 -1.80 -3.84
N LYS A 48 -5.16 -1.63 -3.29
CA LYS A 48 -6.07 -0.55 -3.64
C LYS A 48 -6.44 0.18 -2.36
N LEU A 49 -6.03 1.44 -2.24
CA LEU A 49 -6.39 2.32 -1.13
C LEU A 49 -7.54 3.23 -1.57
N THR A 50 -8.68 3.08 -0.92
CA THR A 50 -9.82 3.99 -1.03
C THR A 50 -9.98 4.76 0.27
N ARG A 51 -9.92 6.09 0.22
CA ARG A 51 -10.11 6.96 1.39
C ARG A 51 -11.52 7.52 1.33
N GLN A 52 -12.45 6.94 2.08
CA GLN A 52 -13.85 7.40 2.11
C GLN A 52 -14.21 7.81 3.53
N GLY A 53 -14.69 9.05 3.69
CA GLY A 53 -15.15 9.60 4.97
C GLY A 53 -14.06 9.78 6.04
N THR A 54 -14.48 9.99 7.29
CA THR A 54 -13.58 10.08 8.45
C THR A 54 -12.98 8.69 8.74
N PRO A 55 -11.64 8.55 8.84
CA PRO A 55 -11.01 7.28 9.16
C PRO A 55 -11.55 6.70 10.48
N GLN A 56 -12.08 5.47 10.45
CA GLN A 56 -12.53 4.77 11.64
C GLN A 56 -11.55 3.63 11.96
N TYR A 57 -10.91 3.73 13.12
CA TYR A 57 -10.01 2.70 13.63
C TYR A 57 -10.67 2.02 14.83
N ARG A 58 -10.83 0.70 14.78
CA ARG A 58 -11.34 -0.11 15.90
C ARG A 58 -10.26 -1.12 16.28
N ARG A 59 -9.96 -1.20 17.59
CA ARG A 59 -9.18 -2.31 18.16
C ARG A 59 -10.16 -3.21 18.92
N SER A 60 -10.20 -4.49 18.58
CA SER A 60 -10.91 -5.52 19.34
C SER A 60 -10.18 -5.84 20.63
#